data_AF-A0A177THB8-F1
#
_entry.id   AF-A0A177THB8-F1
#
_cell.length_a   1.000
_cell.length_b   1.000
_cell.length_c   1.000
_cell.angle_alpha   90.00
_cell.angle_beta   90.00
_cell.angle_gamma   90.00
#
_symmetry.space_group_name_H-M   'P 1'
#
loop_
_entity.id
_entity.type
_entity.pdbx_description
1 polymer ?
#
loop_
_entity_poly.entity_id
_entity_poly.type
_entity_poly.pdbx_seq_one_letter_code
_entity_poly.pdbx_strand_id
1 'polypeptide(L)'
;MPQPSSSRPRRSSTGSELIRFYLIAYNFASFFGWTLILFSLLKHLALGPQTPTIIHRFASFALRYVRPIRMLYLPTFAQNWPASVLLFFHRAATAQQNIGGLVGFVQTFAVLEIVHAALGWVRSPVPTTAIQVGSRLFSVWGVAERYASASVSPWYAPMVLAWSITECVRYPFYAQQLLKQDTPLLLWARYSLFYVLYPLGAISEAMLIASTLPSAMPWDKPGAWDLRASVYAGLFVFWWYGLYVMYTYMIKQRRKALGNKPAVAQQTRKKVQEAPHKTTAIASSVRIQGQEATKRK
;
A
#
# COMPACT_ATOMS: atom_id res chain seq x y z
N MET A 1 -25.00 -4.64 -43.63
CA MET A 1 -24.07 -3.54 -43.31
C MET A 1 -23.05 -4.05 -42.29
N PRO A 2 -21.77 -4.24 -42.66
CA PRO A 2 -20.73 -4.61 -41.70
C PRO A 2 -20.29 -3.39 -40.88
N GLN A 3 -20.26 -3.54 -39.56
CA GLN A 3 -19.83 -2.53 -38.60
C GLN A 3 -18.33 -2.20 -38.76
N PRO A 4 -17.90 -0.93 -38.66
CA PRO A 4 -16.49 -0.55 -38.79
C PRO A 4 -15.69 -0.99 -37.56
N SER A 5 -14.65 -1.79 -37.78
CA SER A 5 -13.68 -2.19 -36.77
C SER A 5 -12.87 -0.97 -36.29
N SER A 6 -13.03 -0.58 -35.03
CA SER A 6 -12.24 0.49 -34.41
C SER A 6 -10.85 -0.02 -34.05
N SER A 7 -9.90 0.15 -34.97
CA SER A 7 -8.49 -0.08 -34.70
C SER A 7 -7.95 1.05 -33.81
N ARG A 8 -7.78 0.79 -32.51
CA ARG A 8 -7.04 1.70 -31.63
C ARG A 8 -5.60 1.83 -32.13
N PRO A 9 -5.04 3.05 -32.23
CA PRO A 9 -3.67 3.24 -32.70
C PRO A 9 -2.66 2.52 -31.79
N ARG A 10 -1.75 1.73 -32.38
CA ARG A 10 -0.62 1.12 -31.67
C ARG A 10 0.30 2.25 -31.17
N ARG A 11 0.42 2.41 -29.84
CA ARG A 11 1.43 3.27 -29.21
C ARG A 11 2.83 2.85 -29.71
N SER A 12 3.67 3.82 -30.05
CA SER A 12 5.06 3.58 -30.47
C SER A 12 5.85 2.86 -29.37
N SER A 13 6.70 1.89 -29.76
CA SER A 13 7.48 1.05 -28.84
C SER A 13 8.41 1.88 -27.93
N THR A 14 9.05 2.91 -28.48
CA THR A 14 9.98 3.79 -27.76
C THR A 14 9.29 4.58 -26.64
N GLY A 15 8.08 5.10 -26.90
CA GLY A 15 7.30 5.79 -25.87
C GLY A 15 6.90 4.86 -24.72
N SER A 16 6.62 3.59 -25.04
CA SER A 16 6.30 2.57 -24.04
C SER A 16 7.50 2.19 -23.15
N GLU A 17 8.72 2.25 -23.68
CA GLU A 17 9.95 1.95 -22.91
C GLU A 17 10.35 3.08 -21.98
N LEU A 18 10.24 4.34 -22.42
CA LEU A 18 10.49 5.51 -21.57
C LEU A 18 9.52 5.56 -20.39
N ILE A 19 8.22 5.30 -20.63
CA ILE A 19 7.22 5.22 -19.56
C ILE A 19 7.58 4.10 -18.57
N ARG A 20 8.01 2.94 -19.08
CA ARG A 20 8.43 1.81 -18.23
C ARG A 20 9.63 2.18 -17.35
N PHE A 21 10.65 2.82 -17.91
CA PHE A 21 11.83 3.28 -17.16
C PHE A 21 11.46 4.30 -16.09
N TYR A 22 10.65 5.31 -16.45
CA TYR A 22 10.15 6.30 -15.51
C TYR A 22 9.36 5.66 -14.36
N LEU A 23 8.45 4.72 -14.64
CA LEU A 23 7.70 4.02 -13.62
C LEU A 23 8.61 3.20 -12.69
N ILE A 24 9.66 2.56 -13.22
CA ILE A 24 10.65 1.86 -12.40
C ILE A 24 11.35 2.86 -11.47
N ALA A 25 11.85 3.97 -12.00
CA ALA A 25 12.51 5.02 -11.21
C ALA A 25 11.58 5.59 -10.12
N TYR A 26 10.31 5.83 -10.45
CA TYR A 26 9.28 6.26 -9.50
C TYR A 26 9.10 5.26 -8.37
N ASN A 27 8.94 3.96 -8.68
CA ASN A 27 8.80 2.93 -7.66
C ASN A 27 10.03 2.85 -6.75
N PHE A 28 11.25 2.98 -7.30
CA PHE A 28 12.47 3.05 -6.48
C PHE A 28 12.51 4.28 -5.59
N ALA A 29 12.21 5.47 -6.12
CA ALA A 29 12.18 6.70 -5.34
C ALA A 29 11.19 6.60 -4.17
N SER A 30 9.98 6.10 -4.44
CA SER A 30 8.98 5.87 -3.40
C SER A 30 9.41 4.81 -2.39
N PHE A 31 10.02 3.70 -2.83
CA PHE A 31 10.58 2.68 -1.95
C PHE A 31 11.62 3.26 -0.98
N PHE A 32 12.57 4.05 -1.48
CA PHE A 32 13.58 4.70 -0.63
C PHE A 32 12.97 5.72 0.32
N GLY A 33 11.98 6.49 -0.14
CA GLY A 33 11.22 7.42 0.71
C GLY A 33 10.58 6.72 1.91
N TRP A 34 9.85 5.62 1.66
CA TRP A 34 9.20 4.85 2.73
C TRP A 34 10.19 4.07 3.61
N THR A 35 11.30 3.60 3.05
CA THR A 35 12.36 2.97 3.82
C THR A 35 13.02 3.97 4.78
N LEU A 36 13.26 5.20 4.31
CA LEU A 36 13.77 6.29 5.14
C LEU A 36 12.80 6.64 6.27
N ILE A 37 11.49 6.69 5.99
CA ILE A 37 10.45 6.89 7.00
C ILE A 37 10.49 5.76 8.03
N LEU A 38 10.47 4.50 7.58
CA LEU A 38 10.49 3.32 8.46
C LEU A 38 11.70 3.36 9.40
N PHE A 39 12.88 3.58 8.84
CA PHE A 39 14.11 3.64 9.63
C PHE A 39 14.13 4.81 10.61
N SER A 40 13.67 5.98 10.16
CA SER A 40 13.56 7.17 11.02
C SER A 40 12.58 6.93 12.17
N LEU A 41 11.47 6.25 11.91
CA LEU A 41 10.47 5.90 12.92
C LEU A 41 11.00 4.91 13.94
N LEU A 42 11.60 3.81 13.48
CA LEU A 42 12.19 2.81 14.37
C LEU A 42 13.28 3.42 15.25
N LYS A 43 14.14 4.29 14.69
CA LYS A 43 15.14 5.03 15.46
C LYS A 43 14.52 5.98 16.48
N HIS A 44 13.50 6.75 16.10
CA HIS A 44 12.82 7.68 17.02
C HIS A 44 12.14 6.94 18.18
N LEU A 45 11.52 5.78 17.91
CA LEU A 45 10.92 4.93 18.95
C LEU A 45 11.98 4.30 19.88
N ALA A 46 13.14 3.92 19.34
CA ALA A 46 14.21 3.27 20.11
C ALA A 46 15.09 4.25 20.89
N LEU A 47 15.40 5.43 20.34
CA LEU A 47 16.41 6.37 20.85
C LEU A 47 15.83 7.74 21.25
N GLY A 48 14.56 8.01 20.96
CA GLY A 48 13.93 9.32 21.21
C GLY A 48 14.23 10.36 20.12
N PRO A 49 13.94 11.65 20.37
CA PRO A 49 14.08 12.73 19.38
C PRO A 49 15.49 12.81 18.80
N GLN A 50 15.59 12.80 17.48
CA GLN A 50 16.87 12.84 16.76
C GLN A 50 17.02 14.16 16.00
N THR A 51 18.27 14.58 15.76
CA THR A 51 18.54 15.72 14.88
C THR A 51 18.05 15.41 13.46
N PRO A 52 17.25 16.29 12.83
CA PRO A 52 16.71 16.04 11.50
C PRO A 52 17.84 16.00 10.47
N THR A 53 17.89 14.92 9.68
CA THR A 53 18.81 14.77 8.54
C THR A 53 18.51 15.80 7.45
N ILE A 54 19.43 16.00 6.50
CA ILE A 54 19.26 16.96 5.39
C ILE A 54 17.94 16.73 4.64
N ILE A 55 17.57 15.46 4.42
CA ILE A 55 16.32 15.09 3.74
C ILE A 55 15.10 15.50 4.57
N HIS A 56 15.13 15.29 5.90
CA HIS A 56 14.07 15.74 6.82
C HIS A 56 13.93 17.27 6.81
N ARG A 57 15.06 17.98 6.77
CA ARG A 57 15.09 19.45 6.72
C ARG A 57 14.53 19.97 5.39
N PHE A 58 14.94 19.37 4.26
CA PHE A 58 14.41 19.73 2.95
C PHE A 58 12.91 19.46 2.84
N ALA A 59 12.44 18.27 3.25
CA ALA A 59 11.01 17.95 3.23
C ALA A 59 10.20 18.92 4.11
N SER A 60 10.71 19.23 5.31
CA SER A 60 10.08 20.19 6.22
C SER A 60 10.11 21.62 5.69
N PHE A 61 11.16 22.00 4.96
CA PHE A 61 11.28 23.30 4.30
C PHE A 61 10.31 23.42 3.10
N ALA A 62 10.30 22.43 2.21
CA ALA A 62 9.44 22.38 1.04
C ALA A 62 7.94 22.45 1.43
N LEU A 63 7.58 21.81 2.54
CA LEU A 63 6.21 21.80 3.05
C LEU A 63 5.92 22.90 4.07
N ARG A 64 6.88 23.76 4.42
CA ARG A 64 6.72 24.79 5.46
C ARG A 64 5.54 25.71 5.19
N TYR A 65 5.33 26.08 3.93
CA TYR A 65 4.24 26.98 3.52
C TYR A 65 2.86 26.31 3.50
N VAL A 66 2.81 24.98 3.55
CA VAL A 66 1.57 24.18 3.45
C VAL A 66 1.16 23.60 4.81
N ARG A 67 2.07 23.54 5.79
CA ARG A 67 1.79 23.02 7.13
C ARG A 67 1.13 24.11 8.01
N PRO A 68 -0.03 23.86 8.63
CA PRO A 68 -0.63 24.79 9.56
C PRO A 68 0.19 24.90 10.87
N ILE A 69 0.05 26.03 11.57
CA ILE A 69 0.75 26.33 12.84
C ILE A 69 0.30 25.33 13.93
N ARG A 70 1.27 24.71 14.61
CA ARG A 70 1.03 23.71 15.68
C ARG A 70 0.65 24.38 17.00
N MET A 71 -0.44 23.96 17.64
CA MET A 71 -0.70 24.21 19.07
C MET A 71 -0.22 23.02 19.91
N LEU A 72 0.40 23.31 21.05
CA LEU A 72 0.92 22.31 21.99
C LEU A 72 -0.15 21.99 23.03
N TYR A 73 -0.80 20.84 22.90
CA TYR A 73 -1.48 20.17 24.01
C TYR A 73 -0.83 18.79 24.13
N LEU A 74 -0.06 18.54 25.18
CA LEU A 74 0.35 17.18 25.56
C LEU A 74 -0.72 16.64 26.52
N PRO A 75 -1.62 15.75 26.09
CA PRO A 75 -2.40 14.99 27.05
C PRO A 75 -1.46 14.01 27.75
N THR A 76 -1.49 14.00 29.08
CA THR A 76 -0.80 13.02 29.93
C THR A 76 -1.37 11.64 29.66
N PHE A 77 -0.86 10.95 28.63
CA PHE A 77 -1.28 9.59 28.32
C PHE A 77 -0.69 8.67 29.39
N ALA A 78 -1.56 7.95 30.09
CA ALA A 78 -1.26 6.89 31.05
C ALA A 78 -0.54 7.34 32.34
N GLN A 79 -1.33 7.55 33.41
CA GLN A 79 -0.80 7.68 34.77
C GLN A 79 -0.53 6.31 35.44
N ASN A 80 -0.90 5.19 34.80
CA ASN A 80 -0.97 3.87 35.45
C ASN A 80 -0.09 2.76 34.80
N TRP A 81 0.87 3.10 33.93
CA TRP A 81 1.70 2.10 33.24
C TRP A 81 3.16 2.12 33.71
N PRO A 82 3.90 0.99 33.62
CA PRO A 82 5.32 0.94 33.96
C PRO A 82 6.14 1.92 33.09
N ALA A 83 7.21 2.48 33.68
CA ALA A 83 7.98 3.58 33.10
C ALA A 83 8.51 3.34 31.67
N SER A 84 8.88 2.09 31.34
CA SER A 84 9.33 1.71 29.99
C SER A 84 8.24 1.83 28.94
N VAL A 85 7.00 1.51 29.30
CA VAL A 85 5.83 1.59 28.40
C VAL A 85 5.39 3.04 28.24
N LEU A 86 5.45 3.84 29.31
CA LEU A 86 5.21 5.28 29.24
C LEU A 86 6.22 5.98 28.33
N LEU A 87 7.50 5.61 28.43
CA LEU A 87 8.54 6.13 27.56
C LEU A 87 8.26 5.79 26.09
N PHE A 88 7.82 4.56 25.81
CA PHE A 88 7.42 4.16 24.47
C PHE A 88 6.24 4.99 23.94
N PHE A 89 5.18 5.17 24.72
CA PHE A 89 4.02 5.99 24.32
C PHE A 89 4.39 7.47 24.14
N HIS A 90 5.26 8.01 24.99
CA HIS A 90 5.77 9.37 24.85
C HIS A 90 6.58 9.55 23.55
N ARG A 91 7.41 8.56 23.20
CA ARG A 91 8.14 8.57 21.92
C ARG A 91 7.21 8.42 20.72
N ALA A 92 6.19 7.58 20.83
CA ALA A 92 5.16 7.44 19.80
C ALA A 92 4.38 8.74 19.58
N ALA A 93 4.00 9.43 20.66
CA ALA A 93 3.31 10.73 20.63
C ALA A 93 4.14 11.83 19.95
N THR A 94 5.47 11.80 20.10
CA THR A 94 6.37 12.80 19.49
C THR A 94 6.77 12.47 18.05
N ALA A 95 6.36 11.30 17.51
CA ALA A 95 6.81 10.83 16.20
C ALA A 95 6.37 11.76 15.05
N GLN A 96 5.17 12.34 15.11
CA GLN A 96 4.66 13.26 14.09
C GLN A 96 5.48 14.55 14.02
N GLN A 97 6.00 15.03 15.15
CA GLN A 97 6.77 16.26 15.19
C GLN A 97 8.08 16.12 14.40
N ASN A 98 8.73 14.97 14.52
CA ASN A 98 10.02 14.68 13.92
C ASN A 98 9.92 14.11 12.49
N ILE A 99 8.93 13.27 12.22
CA ILE A 99 8.88 12.47 10.98
C ILE A 99 7.72 12.92 10.08
N GLY A 100 6.75 13.66 10.61
CA GLY A 100 5.55 14.08 9.88
C GLY A 100 5.83 14.87 8.61
N GLY A 101 6.89 15.70 8.61
CA GLY A 101 7.29 16.43 7.39
C GLY A 101 7.74 15.49 6.27
N LEU A 102 8.49 14.43 6.60
CA LEU A 102 8.91 13.43 5.64
C LEU A 102 7.72 12.56 5.18
N VAL A 103 6.84 12.16 6.10
CA VAL A 103 5.62 11.40 5.78
C VAL A 103 4.72 12.20 4.85
N GLY A 104 4.45 13.47 5.16
CA GLY A 104 3.67 14.36 4.30
C GLY A 104 4.27 14.52 2.92
N PHE A 105 5.60 14.65 2.82
CA PHE A 105 6.29 14.80 1.54
C PHE A 105 6.14 13.54 0.68
N VAL A 106 6.53 12.38 1.21
CA VAL A 106 6.47 11.09 0.51
C VAL A 106 5.02 10.70 0.19
N GLN A 107 4.07 10.95 1.09
CA GLN A 107 2.65 10.66 0.85
C GLN A 107 2.07 11.56 -0.25
N THR A 108 2.50 12.81 -0.38
CA THR A 108 2.09 13.69 -1.49
C THR A 108 2.58 13.18 -2.85
N PHE A 109 3.73 12.50 -2.93
CA PHE A 109 4.16 11.83 -4.18
C PHE A 109 3.20 10.72 -4.63
N ALA A 110 2.36 10.18 -3.73
CA ALA A 110 1.37 9.17 -4.11
C ALA A 110 0.26 9.74 -5.01
N VAL A 111 0.09 11.07 -5.09
CA VAL A 111 -0.81 11.71 -6.07
C VAL A 111 -0.42 11.33 -7.50
N LEU A 112 0.87 11.13 -7.77
CA LEU A 112 1.33 10.66 -9.07
C LEU A 112 0.78 9.27 -9.42
N GLU A 113 0.45 8.42 -8.45
CA GLU A 113 -0.19 7.12 -8.72
C GLU A 113 -1.57 7.29 -9.37
N ILE A 114 -2.33 8.31 -8.92
CA ILE A 114 -3.62 8.66 -9.52
C ILE A 114 -3.41 9.14 -10.96
N VAL A 115 -2.39 9.98 -11.18
CA VAL A 115 -2.02 10.49 -12.52
C VAL A 115 -1.61 9.33 -13.43
N HIS A 116 -0.78 8.40 -12.97
CA HIS A 116 -0.35 7.24 -13.76
C HIS A 116 -1.53 6.33 -14.12
N ALA A 117 -2.50 6.15 -13.22
CA ALA A 117 -3.73 5.42 -13.50
C ALA A 117 -4.61 6.17 -14.52
N ALA A 118 -4.76 7.50 -14.37
CA ALA A 118 -5.57 8.34 -15.27
C ALA A 118 -5.01 8.39 -16.69
N LEU A 119 -3.68 8.42 -16.85
CA LEU A 119 -3.01 8.37 -18.14
C LEU A 119 -2.97 6.96 -18.77
N GLY A 120 -3.47 5.95 -18.04
CA GLY A 120 -3.46 4.55 -18.46
C GLY A 120 -2.04 3.98 -18.58
N TRP A 121 -1.09 4.50 -17.80
CA TRP A 121 0.27 3.95 -17.69
C TRP A 121 0.29 2.72 -16.80
N VAL A 122 -0.62 2.66 -15.83
CA VAL A 122 -0.80 1.53 -14.91
C VAL A 122 -2.21 0.95 -15.07
N ARG A 123 -2.33 -0.38 -14.99
CA ARG A 123 -3.61 -1.10 -15.10
C ARG A 123 -4.38 -1.08 -13.77
N SER A 124 -4.81 0.11 -13.35
CA SER A 124 -5.59 0.30 -12.12
C SER A 124 -6.80 1.18 -12.38
N PRO A 125 -7.98 0.85 -11.83
CA PRO A 125 -9.13 1.75 -11.93
C PRO A 125 -8.81 3.08 -11.23
N VAL A 126 -9.04 4.19 -11.92
CA VAL A 126 -8.75 5.54 -11.41
C VAL A 126 -9.55 5.83 -10.12
N PRO A 127 -10.86 5.57 -10.04
CA PRO A 127 -11.63 5.91 -8.83
C PRO A 127 -11.15 5.16 -7.59
N THR A 128 -10.78 3.89 -7.72
CA THR A 128 -10.29 3.10 -6.59
C THR A 128 -8.91 3.57 -6.14
N THR A 129 -8.05 3.95 -7.09
CA THR A 129 -6.71 4.51 -6.79
C THR A 129 -6.84 5.86 -6.10
N ALA A 130 -7.76 6.71 -6.57
CA ALA A 130 -8.04 8.02 -5.98
C ALA A 130 -8.58 7.90 -4.55
N ILE A 131 -9.51 6.98 -4.28
CA ILE A 131 -10.04 6.76 -2.93
C ILE A 131 -8.93 6.26 -1.99
N GLN A 132 -8.09 5.32 -2.44
CA GLN A 132 -6.99 4.78 -1.63
C GLN A 132 -5.94 5.85 -1.28
N VAL A 133 -5.47 6.60 -2.28
CA VAL A 133 -4.48 7.66 -2.08
C VAL A 133 -5.08 8.83 -1.31
N GLY A 134 -6.31 9.23 -1.65
CA GLY A 134 -7.05 10.31 -1.01
C GLY A 134 -7.31 10.04 0.48
N SER A 135 -7.66 8.80 0.83
CA SER A 135 -7.85 8.40 2.24
C SER A 135 -6.58 8.62 3.08
N ARG A 136 -5.41 8.23 2.56
CA ARG A 136 -4.14 8.46 3.26
C ARG A 136 -3.73 9.93 3.30
N LEU A 137 -3.96 10.67 2.22
CA LEU A 137 -3.72 12.11 2.20
C LEU A 137 -4.62 12.84 3.22
N PHE A 138 -5.87 12.40 3.37
CA PHE A 138 -6.77 12.91 4.39
C PHE A 138 -6.24 12.62 5.79
N SER A 139 -5.79 11.40 6.08
CA SER A 139 -5.22 11.06 7.39
C SER A 139 -3.96 11.88 7.72
N VAL A 140 -3.09 12.15 6.74
CA VAL A 140 -1.89 12.98 6.96
C VAL A 140 -2.26 14.46 7.06
N TRP A 141 -2.83 15.05 6.00
CA TRP A 141 -3.03 16.49 5.89
C TRP A 141 -4.31 16.98 6.55
N GLY A 142 -5.39 16.20 6.42
CA GLY A 142 -6.71 16.54 6.97
C GLY A 142 -6.81 16.31 8.47
N VAL A 143 -6.04 15.35 9.02
CA VAL A 143 -6.11 14.95 10.43
C VAL A 143 -4.79 15.23 11.16
N ALA A 144 -3.72 14.51 10.84
CA ALA A 144 -2.49 14.51 11.63
C ALA A 144 -1.71 15.83 11.60
N GLU A 145 -1.75 16.57 10.48
CA GLU A 145 -1.14 17.91 10.36
C GLU A 145 -2.06 19.02 10.85
N ARG A 146 -3.38 18.83 10.76
CA ARG A 146 -4.37 19.88 11.04
C ARG A 146 -4.74 20.00 12.52
N TYR A 147 -4.68 18.90 13.27
CA TYR A 147 -5.08 18.89 14.69
C TYR A 147 -3.91 18.55 15.61
N ALA A 148 -3.70 19.43 16.59
CA ALA A 148 -2.74 19.21 17.67
C ALA A 148 -2.95 17.87 18.38
N SER A 149 -4.21 17.54 18.72
CA SER A 149 -4.56 16.31 19.44
C SER A 149 -4.22 15.03 18.67
N ALA A 150 -4.38 15.03 17.35
CA ALA A 150 -3.95 13.92 16.49
C ALA A 150 -2.43 13.87 16.34
N SER A 151 -1.76 15.02 16.32
CA SER A 151 -0.31 15.10 16.13
C SER A 151 0.49 14.57 17.31
N VAL A 152 -0.04 14.69 18.53
CA VAL A 152 0.58 14.16 19.75
C VAL A 152 0.05 12.77 20.13
N SER A 153 -0.78 12.19 19.27
CA SER A 153 -1.42 10.91 19.55
C SER A 153 -0.39 9.77 19.41
N PRO A 154 -0.26 8.87 20.41
CA PRO A 154 0.61 7.70 20.29
C PRO A 154 0.24 6.80 19.09
N TRP A 155 -1.00 6.89 18.61
CA TRP A 155 -1.52 6.15 17.46
C TRP A 155 -0.89 6.57 16.12
N TYR A 156 -0.23 7.72 16.05
CA TYR A 156 0.45 8.16 14.83
C TYR A 156 1.61 7.21 14.44
N ALA A 157 2.39 6.76 15.42
CA ALA A 157 3.52 5.85 15.20
C ALA A 157 3.10 4.49 14.60
N PRO A 158 2.15 3.72 15.17
CA PRO A 158 1.73 2.44 14.57
C PRO A 158 1.06 2.60 13.21
N MET A 159 0.36 3.72 12.94
CA MET A 159 -0.14 4.05 11.60
C MET A 159 1.00 4.14 10.58
N VAL A 160 2.00 4.99 10.85
CA VAL A 160 3.14 5.18 9.95
C VAL A 160 3.98 3.90 9.84
N LEU A 161 4.11 3.12 10.90
CA LEU A 161 4.81 1.83 10.87
C LEU A 161 4.12 0.86 9.90
N ALA A 162 2.80 0.68 10.06
CA ALA A 162 2.03 -0.22 9.21
C ALA A 162 2.07 0.20 7.74
N TRP A 163 1.94 1.50 7.47
CA TRP A 163 2.07 2.05 6.12
C TRP A 163 3.46 1.80 5.56
N SER A 164 4.52 2.18 6.29
CA SER A 164 5.88 2.09 5.78
C SER A 164 6.29 0.65 5.44
N ILE A 165 5.93 -0.32 6.28
CA ILE A 165 6.20 -1.75 5.98
C ILE A 165 5.42 -2.19 4.73
N THR A 166 4.14 -1.82 4.63
CA THR A 166 3.31 -2.16 3.47
C THR A 166 3.90 -1.57 2.17
N GLU A 167 4.35 -0.32 2.24
CA GLU A 167 4.93 0.40 1.11
C GLU A 167 6.29 -0.13 0.70
N CYS A 168 7.14 -0.47 1.67
CA CYS A 168 8.43 -1.12 1.42
C CYS A 168 8.29 -2.46 0.70
N VAL A 169 7.14 -3.14 0.80
CA VAL A 169 6.85 -4.37 0.05
C VAL A 169 6.15 -4.06 -1.29
N ARG A 170 5.28 -3.04 -1.32
CA ARG A 170 4.47 -2.70 -2.49
C ARG A 170 5.31 -2.19 -3.66
N TYR A 171 6.23 -1.26 -3.43
CA TYR A 171 6.99 -0.64 -4.51
C TYR A 171 7.99 -1.60 -5.17
N PRO A 172 8.76 -2.42 -4.44
CA PRO A 172 9.60 -3.45 -5.06
C PRO A 172 8.78 -4.44 -5.87
N PHE A 173 7.58 -4.79 -5.42
CA PHE A 173 6.71 -5.69 -6.16
C PHE A 173 6.24 -5.08 -7.49
N TYR A 174 5.89 -3.79 -7.51
CA TYR A 174 5.55 -3.08 -8.75
C TYR A 174 6.75 -2.94 -9.70
N ALA A 175 7.95 -2.67 -9.17
CA ALA A 175 9.16 -2.67 -9.96
C ALA A 175 9.43 -4.05 -10.60
N GLN A 176 9.25 -5.15 -9.85
CA GLN A 176 9.41 -6.51 -10.35
C GLN A 176 8.41 -6.85 -11.47
N GLN A 177 7.14 -6.46 -11.32
CA GLN A 177 6.14 -6.62 -12.38
C GLN A 177 6.52 -5.88 -13.68
N LEU A 178 7.07 -4.66 -13.54
CA LEU A 178 7.58 -3.90 -14.68
C LEU A 178 8.80 -4.58 -15.30
N LEU A 179 9.66 -5.22 -14.51
CA LEU A 179 10.83 -5.99 -15.00
C LEU A 179 10.47 -7.38 -15.53
N LYS A 180 9.20 -7.81 -15.41
CA LYS A 180 8.72 -9.17 -15.73
C LYS A 180 9.45 -10.26 -14.94
N GLN A 181 9.85 -9.95 -13.71
CA GLN A 181 10.43 -10.89 -12.76
C GLN A 181 9.41 -11.16 -11.64
N ASP A 182 9.32 -12.41 -11.19
CA ASP A 182 8.42 -12.78 -10.10
C ASP A 182 9.21 -13.43 -8.97
N THR A 183 9.30 -12.77 -7.81
CA THR A 183 9.92 -13.35 -6.61
C THR A 183 8.84 -13.94 -5.69
N PRO A 184 8.88 -15.26 -5.38
CA PRO A 184 7.87 -15.92 -4.55
C PRO A 184 7.71 -15.30 -3.15
N LEU A 185 8.81 -14.88 -2.54
CA LEU A 185 8.81 -14.26 -1.21
C LEU A 185 8.06 -12.92 -1.21
N LEU A 186 8.33 -12.07 -2.21
CA LEU A 186 7.73 -10.75 -2.30
C LEU A 186 6.24 -10.82 -2.67
N LEU A 187 5.87 -11.78 -3.53
CA LEU A 187 4.48 -12.12 -3.81
C LEU A 187 3.77 -12.56 -2.51
N TRP A 188 4.37 -13.46 -1.74
CA TRP A 188 3.80 -13.91 -0.47
C TRP A 188 3.65 -12.76 0.52
N ALA A 189 4.68 -11.93 0.68
CA ALA A 189 4.68 -10.79 1.59
C ALA A 189 3.55 -9.81 1.25
N ARG A 190 3.43 -9.44 -0.02
CA ARG A 190 2.36 -8.55 -0.51
C ARG A 190 0.96 -9.07 -0.17
N TYR A 191 0.73 -10.37 -0.38
CA TYR A 191 -0.59 -10.96 -0.20
C TYR A 191 -0.83 -11.56 1.19
N SER A 192 0.11 -11.45 2.14
CA SER A 192 -0.04 -12.04 3.48
C SER A 192 0.20 -11.04 4.62
N LEU A 193 1.04 -10.02 4.44
CA LEU A 193 1.30 -9.03 5.49
C LEU A 193 0.06 -8.22 5.90
N PHE A 194 -0.94 -8.11 5.01
CA PHE A 194 -2.19 -7.42 5.31
C PHE A 194 -2.93 -8.01 6.52
N TYR A 195 -2.73 -9.29 6.87
CA TYR A 195 -3.40 -9.89 8.03
C TYR A 195 -3.12 -9.14 9.34
N VAL A 196 -1.91 -8.60 9.49
CA VAL A 196 -1.47 -7.87 10.68
C VAL A 196 -1.43 -6.37 10.42
N LEU A 197 -0.81 -5.96 9.30
CA LEU A 197 -0.58 -4.55 9.02
C LEU A 197 -1.85 -3.78 8.70
N TYR A 198 -2.85 -4.42 8.08
CA TYR A 198 -4.08 -3.74 7.74
C TYR A 198 -4.90 -3.39 8.98
N PRO A 199 -5.23 -4.32 9.90
CA PRO A 199 -5.88 -3.94 11.17
C PRO A 199 -5.07 -2.92 11.96
N LEU A 200 -3.74 -3.08 12.04
CA LEU A 200 -2.88 -2.15 12.80
C LEU A 200 -2.95 -0.73 12.25
N GLY A 201 -2.74 -0.55 10.94
CA GLY A 201 -2.78 0.76 10.31
C GLY A 201 -4.18 1.37 10.36
N ALA A 202 -5.19 0.54 10.09
CA ALA A 202 -6.58 0.95 10.07
C ALA A 202 -7.03 1.42 11.48
N ILE A 203 -6.87 0.59 12.51
CA ILE A 203 -7.25 0.96 13.88
C ILE A 203 -6.54 2.25 14.31
N SER A 204 -5.26 2.39 13.96
CA SER A 204 -4.49 3.58 14.28
C SER A 204 -5.09 4.84 13.62
N GLU A 205 -5.44 4.80 12.32
CA GLU A 205 -6.13 5.91 11.64
C GLU A 205 -7.46 6.28 12.31
N ALA A 206 -8.25 5.27 12.67
CA ALA A 206 -9.53 5.47 13.34
C ALA A 206 -9.34 6.14 14.71
N MET A 207 -8.33 5.72 15.47
CA MET A 207 -8.01 6.34 16.77
C MET A 207 -7.46 7.76 16.62
N LEU A 208 -6.72 8.07 15.54
CA LEU A 208 -6.35 9.46 15.24
C LEU A 208 -7.58 10.33 15.02
N ILE A 209 -8.54 9.87 14.21
CA ILE A 209 -9.78 10.62 13.97
C ILE A 209 -10.56 10.79 15.28
N ALA A 210 -10.68 9.72 16.08
CA ALA A 210 -11.34 9.77 17.37
C ALA A 210 -10.69 10.78 18.33
N SER A 211 -9.36 10.92 18.32
CA SER A 211 -8.65 11.92 19.14
C SER A 211 -8.95 13.38 18.75
N THR A 212 -9.63 13.62 17.63
CA THR A 212 -10.05 14.96 17.18
C THR A 212 -11.52 15.28 17.49
N LEU A 213 -12.27 14.30 17.99
CA LEU A 213 -13.68 14.44 18.37
C LEU A 213 -13.80 15.01 19.81
N PRO A 214 -14.88 15.74 20.12
CA PRO A 214 -15.18 16.19 21.48
C PRO A 214 -15.33 15.00 22.44
N SER A 215 -14.89 15.15 23.70
CA SER A 215 -14.98 14.08 24.71
C SER A 215 -16.40 13.84 25.24
N ALA A 216 -17.32 14.79 25.06
CA ALA A 216 -18.73 14.66 25.43
C ALA A 216 -19.55 14.24 24.21
N MET A 217 -20.54 13.37 24.40
CA MET A 217 -21.39 12.92 23.30
C MET A 217 -22.35 14.03 22.83
N PRO A 218 -22.90 13.93 21.61
CA PRO A 218 -23.75 14.98 21.03
C PRO A 218 -24.96 15.32 21.89
N TRP A 219 -25.48 14.34 22.63
CA TRP A 219 -26.63 14.51 23.52
C TRP A 219 -26.29 15.14 24.88
N ASP A 220 -25.04 15.05 25.33
CA ASP A 220 -24.61 15.63 26.61
C ASP A 220 -24.22 17.10 26.49
N LYS A 221 -23.55 17.46 25.39
CA LYS A 221 -23.16 18.85 25.06
C LYS A 221 -23.35 19.13 23.57
N PRO A 222 -24.59 19.45 23.15
CA PRO A 222 -24.88 19.72 21.73
C PRO A 222 -24.05 20.87 21.15
N GLY A 223 -23.75 21.89 21.95
CA GLY A 223 -22.93 23.04 21.53
C GLY A 223 -21.44 22.75 21.34
N ALA A 224 -20.95 21.55 21.71
CA ALA A 224 -19.57 21.15 21.45
C ALA A 224 -19.40 20.43 20.09
N TRP A 225 -20.51 20.14 19.39
CA TRP A 225 -20.53 19.37 18.16
C TRP A 225 -20.79 20.27 16.94
N ASP A 226 -19.72 20.64 16.26
CA ASP A 226 -19.79 21.31 14.95
C ASP A 226 -20.12 20.31 13.83
N LEU A 227 -20.55 20.82 12.66
CA LEU A 227 -20.74 20.04 11.42
C LEU A 227 -19.53 19.12 11.11
N ARG A 228 -18.32 19.60 11.40
CA ARG A 228 -17.08 18.83 11.29
C ARG A 228 -17.06 17.59 12.17
N ALA A 229 -17.39 17.75 13.46
CA ALA A 229 -17.37 16.65 14.42
C ALA A 229 -18.39 15.57 14.01
N SER A 230 -19.56 16.00 13.55
CA SER A 230 -20.59 15.11 13.01
C SER A 230 -20.12 14.36 11.76
N VAL A 231 -19.46 15.03 10.81
CA VAL A 231 -18.88 14.38 9.62
C VAL A 231 -17.80 13.37 10.00
N TYR A 232 -16.90 13.71 10.93
CA TYR A 232 -15.82 12.81 11.36
C TYR A 232 -16.35 11.61 12.16
N ALA A 233 -17.38 11.81 12.98
CA ALA A 233 -18.07 10.71 13.66
C ALA A 233 -18.80 9.80 12.66
N GLY A 234 -19.48 10.38 11.65
CA GLY A 234 -20.07 9.62 10.56
C GLY A 234 -19.03 8.79 9.81
N LEU A 235 -17.90 9.40 9.43
CA LEU A 235 -16.78 8.69 8.83
C LEU A 235 -16.28 7.56 9.73
N PHE A 236 -16.12 7.79 11.04
CA PHE A 236 -15.69 6.76 11.99
C PHE A 236 -16.64 5.55 12.04
N VAL A 237 -17.96 5.77 11.96
CA VAL A 237 -18.94 4.68 11.91
C VAL A 237 -18.87 3.91 10.59
N PHE A 238 -18.89 4.62 9.45
CA PHE A 238 -18.78 3.99 8.12
C PHE A 238 -17.44 3.29 7.89
N TRP A 239 -16.41 3.73 8.58
CA TRP A 239 -15.06 3.21 8.47
C TRP A 239 -14.97 1.72 8.86
N TRP A 240 -15.70 1.29 9.89
CA TRP A 240 -15.74 -0.13 10.29
C TRP A 240 -16.32 -1.03 9.19
N TYR A 241 -17.35 -0.55 8.50
CA TYR A 241 -17.91 -1.26 7.34
C TYR A 241 -16.89 -1.33 6.19
N GLY A 242 -16.23 -0.22 5.88
CA GLY A 242 -15.17 -0.17 4.85
C GLY A 242 -14.02 -1.14 5.14
N LEU A 243 -13.58 -1.22 6.40
CA LEU A 243 -12.55 -2.16 6.86
C LEU A 243 -12.96 -3.60 6.59
N TYR A 244 -14.17 -3.99 6.96
CA TYR A 244 -14.68 -5.35 6.75
C TYR A 244 -14.71 -5.73 5.26
N VAL A 245 -15.26 -4.85 4.42
CA VAL A 245 -15.38 -5.09 2.97
C VAL A 245 -14.01 -5.22 2.32
N MET A 246 -13.07 -4.30 2.60
CA MET A 246 -11.72 -4.38 2.02
C MET A 246 -10.92 -5.56 2.55
N TYR A 247 -11.05 -5.88 3.84
CA TYR A 247 -10.33 -7.02 4.43
C TYR A 247 -10.75 -8.35 3.81
N THR A 248 -12.07 -8.58 3.69
CA THR A 248 -12.60 -9.79 3.05
C THR A 248 -12.23 -9.85 1.57
N TYR A 249 -12.19 -8.70 0.88
CA TYR A 249 -11.72 -8.60 -0.50
C TYR A 249 -10.24 -9.00 -0.64
N MET A 250 -9.35 -8.54 0.25
CA MET A 250 -7.93 -8.92 0.23
C MET A 250 -7.72 -10.42 0.50
N ILE A 251 -8.53 -11.04 1.36
CA ILE A 251 -8.50 -12.50 1.57
C ILE A 251 -8.84 -13.23 0.25
N LYS A 252 -9.85 -12.76 -0.49
CA LYS A 252 -10.18 -13.31 -1.82
C LYS A 252 -9.04 -13.12 -2.81
N GLN A 253 -8.41 -11.93 -2.83
CA GLN A 253 -7.25 -11.67 -3.69
C GLN A 253 -6.08 -12.59 -3.37
N ARG A 254 -5.78 -12.81 -2.08
CA ARG A 254 -4.75 -13.76 -1.65
C ARG A 254 -5.02 -15.17 -2.15
N ARG A 255 -6.25 -15.68 -1.97
CA ARG A 255 -6.63 -17.00 -2.46
C ARG A 255 -6.43 -17.11 -3.97
N LYS A 256 -6.77 -16.08 -4.74
CA LYS A 256 -6.54 -16.04 -6.19
C LYS A 256 -5.06 -16.01 -6.57
N ALA A 257 -4.25 -15.22 -5.87
CA ALA A 257 -2.83 -15.04 -6.20
C ALA A 257 -1.94 -16.21 -5.75
N LEU A 258 -2.23 -16.80 -4.58
CA LEU A 258 -1.41 -17.87 -3.97
C LEU A 258 -2.01 -19.27 -4.10
N GLY A 259 -3.34 -19.39 -4.27
CA GLY A 259 -4.06 -20.67 -4.24
C GLY A 259 -4.01 -21.49 -5.54
N ASN A 260 -3.59 -20.91 -6.67
CA ASN A 260 -3.60 -21.61 -7.98
C ASN A 260 -2.32 -22.40 -8.31
N LYS A 261 -1.41 -22.59 -7.36
CA LYS A 261 -0.17 -23.36 -7.60
C LYS A 261 -0.34 -24.89 -7.80
N PRO A 262 -1.39 -25.58 -7.32
CA PRO A 262 -1.53 -27.02 -7.59
C PRO A 262 -1.83 -27.34 -9.06
N ALA A 263 -2.58 -26.48 -9.75
CA ALA A 263 -3.09 -26.77 -11.10
C ALA A 263 -2.00 -26.70 -12.19
N VAL A 264 -1.08 -25.73 -12.09
CA VAL A 264 0.03 -25.60 -13.05
C VAL A 264 1.09 -26.68 -12.82
N ALA A 265 1.41 -26.99 -11.56
CA ALA A 265 2.33 -28.08 -11.23
C ALA A 265 1.76 -29.46 -11.65
N GLN A 266 0.45 -29.69 -11.49
CA GLN A 266 -0.22 -30.91 -11.97
C GLN A 266 -0.34 -30.98 -13.49
N GLN A 267 -0.61 -29.86 -14.18
CA GLN A 267 -0.63 -29.84 -15.66
C GLN A 267 0.75 -30.08 -16.26
N THR A 268 1.81 -29.53 -15.65
CA THR A 268 3.19 -29.81 -16.07
C THR A 268 3.57 -31.26 -15.75
N ARG A 269 3.20 -31.80 -14.58
CA ARG A 269 3.43 -33.23 -14.25
C ARG A 269 2.69 -34.18 -15.22
N LYS A 270 1.41 -33.91 -15.54
CA LYS A 270 0.65 -34.70 -16.51
C LYS A 270 1.25 -34.60 -17.92
N LYS A 271 1.64 -33.41 -18.38
CA LYS A 271 2.31 -33.24 -19.69
C LYS A 271 3.67 -33.94 -19.75
N VAL A 272 4.45 -33.94 -18.67
CA VAL A 272 5.75 -34.64 -18.59
C VAL A 272 5.57 -36.16 -18.50
N GLN A 273 4.53 -36.65 -17.82
CA GLN A 273 4.20 -38.08 -17.74
C GLN A 273 3.58 -38.62 -19.04
N GLU A 274 2.84 -37.80 -19.80
CA GLU A 274 2.28 -38.19 -21.10
C GLU A 274 3.28 -38.10 -22.27
N ALA A 275 4.37 -37.34 -22.12
CA ALA A 275 5.40 -37.17 -23.13
C ALA A 275 6.06 -38.49 -23.61
N PRO A 276 6.52 -39.40 -22.72
CA PRO A 276 7.15 -40.66 -23.17
C PRO A 276 6.17 -41.60 -23.89
N HIS A 277 4.88 -41.60 -23.52
CA HIS A 277 3.88 -42.44 -24.18
C HIS A 277 3.53 -41.95 -25.59
N LYS A 278 3.46 -40.63 -25.82
CA LYS A 278 3.18 -40.07 -27.15
C LYS A 278 4.35 -40.26 -28.12
N THR A 279 5.59 -40.08 -27.66
CA THR A 279 6.78 -40.30 -28.50
C THR A 279 6.93 -41.77 -28.92
N THR A 280 6.63 -42.71 -28.01
CA THR A 280 6.70 -44.15 -28.31
C THR A 280 5.59 -44.58 -29.27
N ALA A 281 4.38 -44.06 -29.10
CA ALA A 281 3.25 -44.35 -30.00
C ALA A 281 3.49 -43.83 -31.42
N ILE A 282 4.04 -42.62 -31.57
CA ILE A 282 4.38 -42.02 -32.86
C ILE A 282 5.53 -42.79 -33.54
N ALA A 283 6.56 -43.21 -32.78
CA ALA A 283 7.64 -44.02 -33.32
C ALA A 283 7.13 -45.39 -33.82
N SER A 284 6.17 -46.01 -33.11
CA SER A 284 5.56 -47.27 -33.54
C SER A 284 4.67 -47.11 -34.78
N SER A 285 3.87 -46.03 -34.88
CA SER A 285 3.00 -45.83 -36.05
C SER A 285 3.79 -45.50 -37.32
N VAL A 286 4.86 -44.72 -37.21
CA VAL A 286 5.77 -44.43 -38.34
C VAL A 286 6.50 -45.69 -38.80
N ARG A 287 6.91 -46.58 -37.87
CA ARG A 287 7.56 -47.86 -38.22
C ARG A 287 6.61 -48.81 -38.94
N ILE A 288 5.34 -48.87 -38.53
CA ILE A 288 4.32 -49.71 -39.18
C ILE A 288 4.01 -49.20 -40.59
N GLN A 289 3.83 -47.88 -40.77
CA GLN A 289 3.59 -47.28 -42.09
C GLN A 289 4.80 -47.45 -43.04
N GLY A 290 6.03 -47.38 -42.54
CA GLY A 290 7.23 -47.64 -43.33
C GLY A 290 7.34 -49.10 -43.79
N GLN A 291 6.93 -50.06 -42.97
CA GLN A 291 6.93 -51.48 -43.32
C GLN A 291 5.84 -51.84 -44.33
N GLU A 292 4.65 -51.22 -44.24
CA GLU A 292 3.59 -51.41 -45.24
C GLU A 292 3.92 -50.77 -46.60
N ALA A 293 4.62 -49.63 -46.62
CA ALA A 293 5.07 -49.00 -47.85
C ALA A 293 6.15 -49.81 -48.59
N THR A 294 6.95 -50.59 -47.86
CA THR A 294 8.03 -51.42 -48.44
C THR A 294 7.50 -52.75 -49.00
N LYS A 295 6.34 -53.24 -48.52
CA LYS A 295 5.66 -54.43 -49.05
C LYS A 295 4.80 -54.18 -50.30
N ARG A 296 4.60 -52.92 -50.69
CA ARG A 296 3.80 -52.51 -51.87
C ARG A 296 4.65 -52.10 -53.08
N LYS A 297 5.95 -52.39 -53.07
CA LYS A 297 6.86 -52.32 -54.22
C LYS A 297 7.35 -53.73 -54.54
#